data_AF-A0A6B1ICF6-F1
#
_entry.id   AF-A0A6B1ICF6-F1
#
_cell.length_a   1.000
_cell.length_b   1.000
_cell.length_c   1.000
_cell.angle_alpha   90.00
_cell.angle_beta   90.00
_cell.angle_gamma   90.00
#
_symmetry.space_group_name_H-M   'P 1'
#
loop_
_entity.id
_entity.type
_entity.pdbx_description
1 polymer ?
#
loop_
_entity_poly.entity_id
_entity_poly.type
_entity_poly.pdbx_seq_one_letter_code
_entity_poly.pdbx_strand_id
1 'polypeptide(L)' 'MDLRVEPDESGVCLECGSHLPPRFGRVHGDDDDRAHRCPECDSWVRICEGSAAGKDVESL' A
#
# COMPACT_ATOMS: atom_id res chain seq x y z
N MET A 1 -30.28 -8.23 0.16
CA MET A 1 -28.86 -8.39 0.51
C MET A 1 -28.21 -7.04 0.35
N ASP A 2 -28.17 -6.25 1.41
CA ASP A 2 -27.52 -4.95 1.42
C ASP A 2 -26.01 -5.17 1.35
N LEU A 3 -25.41 -5.06 0.16
CA LEU A 3 -23.97 -4.87 0.05
C LEU A 3 -23.67 -3.48 0.62
N ARG A 4 -23.43 -3.41 1.93
CA ARG A 4 -22.63 -2.32 2.50
C ARG A 4 -21.26 -2.45 1.88
N VAL A 5 -21.01 -1.69 0.81
CA VAL A 5 -19.66 -1.38 0.40
C VAL A 5 -19.14 -0.49 1.52
N GLU A 6 -18.49 -1.09 2.51
CA GLU A 6 -17.71 -0.34 3.48
C GLU A 6 -16.77 0.57 2.67
N PRO A 7 -16.73 1.87 2.98
CA PRO A 7 -15.95 2.82 2.21
C PRO A 7 -14.55 2.25 2.16
N ASP A 8 -14.12 1.94 0.95
CA ASP A 8 -12.86 1.30 0.69
C ASP A 8 -11.76 2.17 1.32
N GLU A 9 -11.29 1.77 2.49
CA GLU A 9 -10.60 2.69 3.39
C GLU A 9 -9.32 3.14 2.71
N SER A 10 -9.33 4.39 2.28
CA SER A 10 -8.15 5.08 1.78
C SER A 10 -7.10 5.05 2.89
N GLY A 11 -6.09 4.20 2.71
CA GLY A 11 -4.98 4.07 3.64
C GLY A 11 -4.05 5.27 3.59
N VAL A 12 -3.12 5.32 4.54
CA VAL A 12 -2.01 6.27 4.53
C VAL A 12 -0.69 5.52 4.44
N CYS A 13 0.29 6.11 3.76
CA CYS A 13 1.66 5.63 3.79
C CYS A 13 2.22 5.76 5.21
N LEU A 14 2.75 4.68 5.79
CA LEU A 14 3.31 4.73 7.15
C LEU A 14 4.67 5.45 7.20
N GLU A 15 5.39 5.55 6.08
CA GLU A 15 6.66 6.29 6.00
C GLU A 15 6.46 7.81 5.92
N CYS A 16 5.62 8.30 4.99
CA CYS A 16 5.48 9.73 4.73
C CYS A 16 4.11 10.33 5.09
N GLY A 17 3.13 9.51 5.46
CA GLY A 17 1.77 9.96 5.78
C GLY A 17 0.92 10.35 4.57
N SER A 18 1.39 10.15 3.33
CA SER A 18 0.62 10.49 2.13
C SER A 18 -0.65 9.65 2.04
N HIS A 19 -1.75 10.26 1.59
CA HIS A 19 -2.99 9.54 1.31
C HIS A 19 -2.78 8.59 0.13
N LEU A 20 -3.22 7.34 0.31
CA LEU A 20 -3.12 6.31 -0.71
C LEU A 20 -4.48 6.07 -1.37
N PRO A 21 -4.45 5.57 -2.62
CA PRO A 21 -5.66 5.11 -3.27
C PRO A 21 -6.38 4.05 -2.42
N PRO A 22 -7.72 3.98 -2.51
CA PRO A 22 -8.47 2.85 -1.97
C PRO A 22 -7.88 1.53 -2.49
N ARG A 23 -7.88 0.47 -1.65
CA ARG A 23 -7.30 -0.87 -1.90
C ARG A 23 -5.80 -0.94 -2.08
N PHE A 24 -5.07 0.17 -2.02
CA PHE A 24 -3.62 0.14 -2.22
C PHE A 24 -2.95 -0.83 -1.23
N GLY A 25 -3.31 -0.71 0.06
CA GLY A 25 -2.80 -1.59 1.11
C GLY A 25 -3.18 -3.05 0.92
N ARG A 26 -4.36 -3.36 0.37
CA ARG A 26 -4.76 -4.73 0.05
C ARG A 26 -3.91 -5.39 -1.02
N VAL A 27 -3.46 -4.62 -2.01
CA VAL A 27 -2.72 -5.17 -3.16
C VAL A 27 -1.22 -5.17 -2.91
N HIS A 28 -0.71 -4.12 -2.25
CA HIS A 28 0.72 -3.86 -2.13
C HIS A 28 1.21 -3.73 -0.68
N GLY A 29 0.30 -3.64 0.28
CA GLY A 29 0.61 -3.54 1.69
C GLY A 29 0.95 -4.89 2.34
N ASP A 30 1.12 -4.85 3.65
CA ASP A 30 1.38 -6.01 4.49
C ASP A 30 0.12 -6.87 4.73
N ASP A 31 0.26 -7.90 5.58
CA ASP A 31 -0.85 -8.80 5.95
C ASP A 31 -2.04 -8.09 6.65
N ASP A 32 -1.85 -6.85 7.12
CA ASP A 32 -2.90 -6.02 7.74
C ASP A 32 -3.48 -4.99 6.75
N ASP A 33 -3.24 -5.16 5.45
CA ASP A 33 -3.60 -4.21 4.38
C ASP A 33 -2.97 -2.81 4.60
N ARG A 34 -1.78 -2.71 5.24
CA ARG A 34 -1.10 -1.43 5.51
C ARG A 34 0.11 -1.22 4.60
N ALA A 35 0.23 -0.02 4.05
CA ALA A 35 1.33 0.33 3.17
C ALA A 35 2.42 1.13 3.90
N HIS A 36 3.61 0.56 3.96
CA HIS A 36 4.80 1.17 4.53
C HIS A 36 5.40 2.23 3.60
N ARG A 37 5.38 1.98 2.28
CA ARG A 37 5.85 2.94 1.26
C ARG A 37 4.82 3.17 0.18
N CYS A 38 4.74 4.41 -0.30
CA CYS A 38 3.91 4.82 -1.43
C CYS A 38 4.77 5.06 -2.69
N PRO A 39 4.15 5.28 -3.87
CA PRO A 39 4.86 5.62 -5.11
C PRO A 39 5.70 6.91 -5.06
N GLU A 40 5.52 7.76 -4.05
CA GLU A 40 6.39 8.92 -3.81
C GLU A 40 7.61 8.56 -2.95
N CYS A 41 7.50 7.57 -2.06
CA CYS A 41 8.59 7.07 -1.23
C CYS A 41 9.45 6.04 -1.96
N ASP A 42 8.87 5.34 -2.95
CA ASP A 42 9.51 4.23 -3.64
C ASP A 42 9.05 4.11 -5.10
N SER A 43 9.77 3.35 -5.90
CA SER A 43 9.43 3.09 -7.30
C SER A 43 8.34 2.02 -7.46
N TRP A 44 7.54 2.12 -8.52
CA TRP A 44 6.53 1.10 -8.84
C TRP A 44 7.10 -0.32 -8.99
N VAL A 45 8.32 -0.46 -9.51
CA VAL A 45 8.99 -1.76 -9.64
C VAL A 45 9.16 -2.41 -8.27
N ARG A 46 9.80 -1.68 -7.34
CA ARG A 46 10.03 -2.14 -5.96
C ARG A 46 8.72 -2.38 -5.21
N ILE A 47 7.70 -1.55 -5.43
CA ILE A 47 6.37 -1.71 -4.84
C ILE A 47 5.73 -3.02 -5.29
N CYS A 48 5.79 -3.34 -6.59
CA CYS A 48 5.30 -4.62 -7.12
C CYS A 48 6.09 -5.83 -6.60
N GLU A 49 7.37 -5.65 -6.28
CA GLU A 49 8.21 -6.66 -5.62
C GLU A 49 7.92 -6.78 -4.11
N GLY A 50 7.16 -5.83 -3.54
CA GLY A 50 6.65 -5.86 -2.17
C GLY A 50 7.25 -4.85 -1.22
N SER A 51 7.96 -3.82 -1.70
CA SER A 51 8.53 -2.79 -0.82
C SER A 51 7.47 -2.00 -0.05
N ALA A 52 6.28 -1.83 -0.62
CA ALA A 52 5.14 -1.22 0.06
C ALA A 52 4.63 -2.06 1.25
N ALA A 53 4.90 -3.36 1.28
CA ALA A 53 4.60 -4.25 2.41
C ALA A 53 5.71 -4.24 3.49
N GLY A 54 6.68 -3.33 3.38
CA GLY A 54 7.83 -3.26 4.30
C GLY A 54 8.93 -4.27 4.00
N LYS A 55 8.88 -4.96 2.85
CA LYS A 55 9.94 -5.88 2.43
C LYS A 55 11.13 -5.10 1.90
N ASP A 56 12.33 -5.55 2.27
CA ASP A 56 13.53 -5.03 1.63
C ASP A 56 13.71 -5.73 0.27
N VAL A 57 13.75 -4.92 -0.79
CA VAL A 57 13.88 -5.37 -2.17
C VAL A 57 15.13 -4.75 -2.78
N GLU A 58 15.99 -5.59 -3.34
CA GLU A 58 17.15 -5.17 -4.11
C GLU A 58 16.76 -5.06 -5.58
N SER A 59 16.30 -3.87 -5.98
CA SER A 59 16.11 -3.57 -7.40
C SER A 59 17.48 -3.42 -8.07
N LEU A 60 17.85 -4.42 -8.87
CA LEU A 60 19.10 -4.51 -9.66
C LEU A 60 19.12 -3.56 -10.86
#